data_AF-A0A243W4Z6-F1
#
_entry.id   AF-A0A243W4Z6-F1
#
_cell.length_a   1.000
_cell.length_b   1.000
_cell.length_c   1.000
_cell.angle_alpha   90.00
_cell.angle_beta   90.00
_cell.angle_gamma   90.00
#
_symmetry.space_group_name_H-M   'P 1'
#
loop_
_entity.id
_entity.type
_entity.pdbx_description
1 polymer ?
#
loop_
_entity_poly.entity_id
_entity_poly.type
_entity_poly.pdbx_seq_one_letter_code
_entity_poly.pdbx_strand_id
1 'polypeptide(L)'
;ILGAAQSVFSNLVEFSDQAADVRKTTGLTADEFDNLADSLKGLNTRTSLQGLLDIAKVGGQLGIAKGDILEFTKAIDVAVQALGDDFSGGAEEIATSLGKLNTVFGKELGPDVAKNLLNIGSAVNELGAAGAATAPFLTDVAQRVGAVAAQTKVGLNNVISYAAVLEETGFSAERSGTALNRLFSTISTKTDASFKIAKLADSNLTLKEFT
;
A
#
# COMPACT_ATOMS: atom_id res chain seq x y z
N ILE A 1 43.24 5.69 -4.31
CA ILE A 1 42.91 7.01 -3.72
C ILE A 1 41.89 7.76 -4.60
N LEU A 2 42.12 7.94 -5.90
CA LEU A 2 41.16 8.57 -6.84
C LEU A 2 39.77 7.90 -6.89
N GLY A 3 39.68 6.56 -6.96
CA GLY A 3 38.39 5.86 -7.01
C GLY A 3 37.57 5.93 -5.71
N ALA A 4 38.22 5.97 -4.54
CA ALA A 4 37.54 6.11 -3.25
C ALA A 4 37.00 7.53 -3.05
N ALA A 5 37.76 8.55 -3.46
CA ALA A 5 37.31 9.95 -3.43
C ALA A 5 36.12 10.19 -4.37
N GLN A 6 36.14 9.59 -5.56
CA GLN A 6 35.02 9.65 -6.51
C GLN A 6 33.74 9.04 -5.92
N SER A 7 33.84 7.86 -5.29
CA SER A 7 32.69 7.16 -4.68
C SER A 7 32.09 7.93 -3.50
N VAL A 8 32.92 8.51 -2.63
CA VAL A 8 32.44 9.34 -1.52
C VAL A 8 31.72 10.59 -2.04
N PHE A 9 32.26 11.23 -3.09
CA PHE A 9 31.64 12.41 -3.69
C PHE A 9 30.28 12.06 -4.32
N SER A 10 30.18 10.97 -5.08
CA SER A 10 28.91 10.50 -5.64
C SER A 10 27.87 10.21 -4.58
N ASN A 11 28.24 9.50 -3.49
CA ASN A 11 27.31 9.21 -2.40
C ASN A 11 26.81 10.48 -1.69
N LEU A 12 27.67 11.50 -1.55
CA LEU A 12 27.29 12.79 -0.95
C LEU A 12 26.32 13.57 -1.83
N VAL A 13 26.52 13.55 -3.15
CA VAL A 13 25.60 14.17 -4.12
C VAL A 13 24.25 13.48 -4.08
N GLU A 14 24.22 12.14 -4.16
CA GLU A 14 22.98 11.36 -4.10
C GLU A 14 22.21 11.60 -2.79
N PHE A 15 22.91 11.65 -1.66
CA PHE A 15 22.30 11.96 -0.37
C PHE A 15 21.74 13.39 -0.33
N SER A 16 22.46 14.37 -0.87
CA SER A 16 22.00 15.75 -0.97
C SER A 16 20.75 15.88 -1.82
N ASP A 17 20.68 15.15 -2.94
CA ASP A 17 19.53 15.16 -3.84
C ASP A 17 18.29 14.55 -3.16
N GLN A 18 18.45 13.41 -2.48
CA GLN A 18 17.36 12.83 -1.67
C GLN A 18 16.91 13.77 -0.55
N ALA A 19 17.85 14.42 0.12
CA ALA A 19 17.52 15.36 1.18
C ALA A 19 16.62 16.48 0.63
N ALA A 20 16.94 17.00 -0.55
CA ALA A 20 16.11 17.98 -1.22
C ALA A 20 14.72 17.44 -1.57
N ASP A 21 14.63 16.22 -2.11
CA ASP A 21 13.37 15.60 -2.52
C ASP A 21 12.45 15.26 -1.34
N VAL A 22 12.99 14.68 -0.28
CA VAL A 22 12.25 14.39 0.96
C VAL A 22 11.74 15.69 1.55
N ARG A 23 12.59 16.70 1.71
CA ARG A 23 12.18 18.00 2.28
C ARG A 23 11.13 18.70 1.44
N LYS A 24 11.26 18.67 0.11
CA LYS A 24 10.30 19.27 -0.83
C LYS A 24 8.92 18.65 -0.71
N THR A 25 8.85 17.33 -0.53
CA THR A 25 7.58 16.58 -0.51
C THR A 25 6.93 16.57 0.88
N THR A 26 7.73 16.51 1.94
CA THR A 26 7.26 16.43 3.34
C THR A 26 7.11 17.79 4.01
N GLY A 27 7.77 18.83 3.49
CA GLY A 27 7.83 20.16 4.10
C GLY A 27 8.80 20.27 5.28
N LEU A 28 9.68 19.28 5.50
CA LEU A 28 10.65 19.30 6.58
C LEU A 28 11.72 20.38 6.38
N THR A 29 12.14 21.02 7.47
CA THR A 29 13.35 21.85 7.50
C THR A 29 14.62 20.98 7.33
N ALA A 30 15.79 21.61 7.20
CA ALA A 30 17.06 20.88 7.14
C ALA A 30 17.29 20.09 8.45
N ASP A 31 17.15 20.75 9.60
CA ASP A 31 17.32 20.12 10.91
C ASP A 31 16.29 18.99 11.15
N GLU A 32 15.03 19.18 10.73
CA GLU A 32 14.01 18.14 10.83
C GLU A 32 14.33 16.94 9.93
N PHE A 33 14.87 17.18 8.74
CA PHE A 33 15.34 16.12 7.86
C PHE A 33 16.54 15.36 8.44
N ASP A 34 17.53 16.06 9.00
CA ASP A 34 18.71 15.42 9.59
C ASP A 34 18.29 14.50 10.75
N ASN A 35 17.36 14.95 11.60
CA ASN A 35 16.77 14.12 12.66
C ASN A 35 16.02 12.89 12.11
N LEU A 36 15.28 13.04 11.00
CA LEU A 36 14.63 11.92 10.32
C LEU A 36 15.68 10.94 9.78
N ALA A 37 16.69 11.42 9.06
CA ALA A 37 17.73 10.60 8.47
C ALA A 37 18.53 9.82 9.51
N ASP A 38 18.90 10.45 10.63
CA ASP A 38 19.58 9.79 11.75
C ASP A 38 18.68 8.71 12.39
N SER A 39 17.39 9.01 12.58
CA SER A 39 16.42 8.05 13.10
C SER A 39 16.26 6.83 12.18
N LEU A 40 16.21 7.05 10.86
CA LEU A 40 16.10 6.01 9.85
C LEU A 40 17.38 5.17 9.75
N LYS A 41 18.56 5.82 9.84
CA LYS A 41 19.86 5.14 9.85
C LYS A 41 20.05 4.22 11.06
N GLY A 42 19.41 4.54 12.18
CA GLY A 42 19.41 3.72 13.39
C GLY A 42 18.50 2.49 13.35
N LEU A 43 17.70 2.30 12.29
CA LEU A 43 16.80 1.16 12.17
C LEU A 43 17.57 -0.14 11.91
N ASN A 44 17.19 -1.21 12.60
CA ASN A 44 17.66 -2.55 12.31
C ASN A 44 16.84 -3.17 11.17
N THR A 45 17.18 -2.83 9.93
CA THR A 45 16.51 -3.29 8.71
C THR A 45 17.53 -3.62 7.61
N ARG A 46 17.09 -4.43 6.65
CA ARG A 46 17.86 -4.73 5.43
C ARG A 46 17.68 -3.64 4.36
N THR A 47 16.70 -2.75 4.52
CA THR A 47 16.46 -1.62 3.62
C THR A 47 17.57 -0.58 3.78
N SER A 48 18.15 -0.13 2.67
CA SER A 48 19.18 0.91 2.69
C SER A 48 18.61 2.24 3.18
N LEU A 49 19.45 3.12 3.72
CA LEU A 49 19.03 4.47 4.08
C LEU A 49 18.38 5.20 2.88
N GLN A 50 18.93 5.00 1.69
CA GLN A 50 18.34 5.45 0.43
C GLN A 50 16.89 4.99 0.27
N GLY A 51 16.64 3.68 0.39
CA GLY A 51 15.29 3.12 0.28
C GLY A 51 14.34 3.68 1.34
N LEU A 52 14.82 3.89 2.58
CA LEU A 52 14.03 4.50 3.64
C LEU A 52 13.68 5.98 3.34
N LEU A 53 14.60 6.73 2.75
CA LEU A 53 14.36 8.10 2.32
C LEU A 53 13.43 8.16 1.10
N ASP A 54 13.50 7.21 0.17
CA ASP A 54 12.54 7.09 -0.93
C ASP A 54 11.13 6.79 -0.42
N ILE A 55 10.99 5.94 0.60
CA ILE A 55 9.71 5.73 1.29
C ILE A 55 9.22 7.04 1.93
N ALA A 56 10.08 7.78 2.62
CA ALA A 56 9.71 9.05 3.25
C ALA A 56 9.25 10.10 2.22
N LYS A 57 9.95 10.18 1.08
CA LYS A 57 9.58 11.01 -0.08
C LYS A 57 8.18 10.66 -0.58
N VAL A 58 7.87 9.37 -0.76
CA VAL A 58 6.52 8.91 -1.12
C VAL A 58 5.48 9.31 -0.07
N GLY A 59 5.80 9.16 1.21
CA GLY A 59 4.93 9.62 2.30
C GLY A 59 4.56 11.11 2.16
N GLY A 60 5.54 11.96 1.88
CA GLY A 60 5.31 13.38 1.60
C GLY A 60 4.40 13.61 0.37
N GLN A 61 4.64 12.89 -0.73
CA GLN A 61 3.81 12.97 -1.95
C GLN A 61 2.36 12.55 -1.71
N LEU A 62 2.14 11.59 -0.82
CA LEU A 62 0.81 11.11 -0.42
C LEU A 62 0.13 12.00 0.61
N GLY A 63 0.80 13.07 1.07
CA GLY A 63 0.26 14.03 2.03
C GLY A 63 0.26 13.52 3.47
N ILE A 64 1.12 12.55 3.81
CA ILE A 64 1.33 12.15 5.20
C ILE A 64 1.89 13.34 5.98
N ALA A 65 1.33 13.59 7.17
CA ALA A 65 1.74 14.72 7.98
C ALA A 65 3.21 14.60 8.39
N LYS A 66 3.93 15.73 8.44
CA LYS A 66 5.37 15.76 8.76
C LYS A 66 5.75 14.97 10.02
N GLY A 67 4.88 14.99 11.03
CA GLY A 67 5.09 14.33 12.31
C GLY A 67 4.92 12.80 12.25
N ASP A 68 4.30 12.29 11.20
CA ASP A 68 4.00 10.87 11.01
C ASP A 68 4.91 10.22 9.96
N ILE A 69 5.79 10.97 9.30
CA ILE A 69 6.66 10.46 8.22
C ILE A 69 7.58 9.34 8.71
N LEU A 70 8.15 9.47 9.91
CA LEU A 70 9.04 8.44 10.45
C LEU A 70 8.29 7.11 10.70
N GLU A 71 7.12 7.19 11.31
CA GLU A 71 6.25 6.05 11.63
C GLU A 71 5.68 5.42 10.36
N PHE A 72 5.28 6.23 9.39
CA PHE A 72 4.92 5.79 8.04
C PHE A 72 6.07 5.01 7.41
N THR A 73 7.29 5.56 7.41
CA THR A 73 8.45 4.92 6.80
C THR A 73 8.79 3.60 7.48
N LYS A 74 8.74 3.53 8.82
CA LYS A 74 8.92 2.29 9.58
C LYS A 74 7.88 1.23 9.22
N ALA A 75 6.60 1.63 9.10
CA ALA A 75 5.53 0.69 8.77
C ALA A 75 5.68 0.12 7.36
N ILE A 76 6.05 0.97 6.38
CA ILE A 76 6.34 0.52 5.02
C ILE A 76 7.61 -0.35 4.98
N ASP A 77 8.66 -0.01 5.74
CA ASP A 77 9.89 -0.82 5.79
C ASP A 77 9.60 -2.27 6.21
N VAL A 78 8.70 -2.49 7.16
CA VAL A 78 8.24 -3.85 7.52
C VAL A 78 7.64 -4.57 6.31
N ALA A 79 6.81 -3.87 5.51
CA ALA A 79 6.26 -4.43 4.29
C ALA A 79 7.30 -4.64 3.20
N VAL A 80 8.32 -3.78 3.08
CA VAL A 80 9.45 -3.97 2.16
C VAL A 80 10.22 -5.24 2.51
N GLN A 81 10.45 -5.50 3.80
CA GLN A 81 11.12 -6.72 4.23
C GLN A 81 10.30 -7.99 3.97
N ALA A 82 8.97 -7.89 4.00
CA ALA A 82 8.07 -9.03 3.78
C ALA A 82 7.76 -9.28 2.29
N LEU A 83 7.56 -8.20 1.52
CA LEU A 83 7.06 -8.24 0.14
C LEU A 83 8.14 -7.88 -0.89
N GLY A 84 9.36 -7.54 -0.48
CA GLY A 84 10.39 -7.00 -1.35
C GLY A 84 10.76 -7.89 -2.53
N ASP A 85 10.65 -9.21 -2.37
CA ASP A 85 10.94 -10.17 -3.44
C ASP A 85 9.82 -10.26 -4.49
N ASP A 86 8.60 -9.83 -4.17
CA ASP A 86 7.45 -9.83 -5.08
C ASP A 86 7.43 -8.58 -5.98
N PHE A 87 7.96 -7.45 -5.51
CA PHE A 87 7.92 -6.17 -6.22
C PHE A 87 9.23 -5.86 -6.93
N SER A 88 9.15 -5.56 -8.24
CA SER A 88 10.32 -5.26 -9.05
C SER A 88 10.87 -3.83 -8.89
N GLY A 89 10.04 -2.89 -8.44
CA GLY A 89 10.37 -1.48 -8.24
C GLY A 89 10.85 -1.15 -6.83
N GLY A 90 11.09 -2.16 -5.99
CA GLY A 90 11.68 -2.00 -4.66
C GLY A 90 10.83 -1.19 -3.68
N ALA A 91 11.50 -0.52 -2.75
CA ALA A 91 10.87 0.16 -1.62
C ALA A 91 9.90 1.28 -2.03
N GLU A 92 10.21 2.03 -3.11
CA GLU A 92 9.36 3.13 -3.59
C GLU A 92 8.03 2.62 -4.17
N GLU A 93 8.05 1.50 -4.91
CA GLU A 93 6.84 0.88 -5.45
C GLU A 93 5.93 0.36 -4.32
N ILE A 94 6.50 -0.32 -3.33
CA ILE A 94 5.76 -0.81 -2.16
C ILE A 94 5.17 0.35 -1.37
N ALA A 95 5.95 1.39 -1.09
CA ALA A 95 5.48 2.60 -0.41
C ALA A 95 4.30 3.24 -1.14
N THR A 96 4.41 3.36 -2.47
CA THR A 96 3.37 3.96 -3.31
C THR A 96 2.11 3.12 -3.29
N SER A 97 2.25 1.81 -3.45
CA SER A 97 1.12 0.90 -3.52
C SER A 97 0.36 0.82 -2.21
N LEU A 98 1.05 0.54 -1.09
CA LEU A 98 0.41 0.43 0.21
C LEU A 98 -0.09 1.80 0.72
N GLY A 99 0.65 2.88 0.45
CA GLY A 99 0.25 4.23 0.79
C GLY A 99 -1.04 4.65 0.08
N LYS A 100 -1.19 4.36 -1.22
CA LYS A 100 -2.44 4.59 -1.96
C LYS A 100 -3.60 3.76 -1.42
N LEU A 101 -3.35 2.48 -1.08
CA LEU A 101 -4.36 1.65 -0.45
C LEU A 101 -4.81 2.22 0.90
N ASN A 102 -3.88 2.73 1.73
CA ASN A 102 -4.24 3.41 2.98
C ASN A 102 -5.09 4.67 2.74
N THR A 103 -4.80 5.46 1.71
CA THR A 103 -5.63 6.63 1.36
C THR A 103 -7.08 6.25 1.04
N VAL A 104 -7.27 5.09 0.41
CA VAL A 104 -8.60 4.58 0.03
C VAL A 104 -9.31 3.89 1.20
N PHE A 105 -8.65 2.93 1.83
CA PHE A 105 -9.24 1.98 2.77
C PHE A 105 -8.95 2.31 4.25
N GLY A 106 -7.98 3.18 4.52
CA GLY A 106 -7.52 3.49 5.88
C GLY A 106 -8.60 4.09 6.78
N LYS A 107 -9.59 4.80 6.21
CA LYS A 107 -10.72 5.36 6.98
C LYS A 107 -11.53 4.30 7.72
N GLU A 108 -11.62 3.09 7.17
CA GLU A 108 -12.33 1.97 7.81
C GLU A 108 -11.45 1.26 8.85
N LEU A 109 -10.12 1.36 8.73
CA LEU A 109 -9.15 0.70 9.59
C LEU A 109 -8.84 1.51 10.87
N GLY A 110 -8.97 2.84 10.80
CA GLY A 110 -8.83 3.74 11.95
C GLY A 110 -7.93 4.95 11.68
N PRO A 111 -7.70 5.81 12.68
CA PRO A 111 -6.94 7.05 12.51
C PRO A 111 -5.41 6.83 12.48
N ASP A 112 -4.92 5.68 12.91
CA ASP A 112 -3.48 5.39 13.00
C ASP A 112 -2.96 4.87 11.65
N VAL A 113 -2.29 5.76 10.91
CA VAL A 113 -1.74 5.47 9.59
C VAL A 113 -0.72 4.32 9.62
N ALA A 114 0.18 4.30 10.60
CA ALA A 114 1.22 3.28 10.67
C ALA A 114 0.60 1.90 10.93
N LYS A 115 -0.36 1.82 11.86
CA LYS A 115 -1.11 0.59 12.12
C LYS A 115 -1.90 0.13 10.90
N ASN A 116 -2.54 1.06 10.18
CA ASN A 116 -3.27 0.73 8.96
C ASN A 116 -2.33 0.13 7.90
N LEU A 117 -1.15 0.71 7.70
CA LEU A 117 -0.16 0.20 6.73
C LEU A 117 0.35 -1.19 7.10
N LEU A 118 0.60 -1.45 8.39
CA LEU A 118 0.96 -2.77 8.87
C LEU A 118 -0.15 -3.79 8.61
N ASN A 119 -1.41 -3.43 8.83
CA ASN A 119 -2.56 -4.29 8.55
C ASN A 119 -2.71 -4.56 7.05
N ILE A 120 -2.59 -3.52 6.22
CA ILE A 120 -2.68 -3.63 4.75
C ILE A 120 -1.56 -4.53 4.23
N GLY A 121 -0.31 -4.27 4.63
CA GLY A 121 0.85 -5.06 4.24
C GLY A 121 0.73 -6.52 4.68
N SER A 122 0.25 -6.76 5.91
CA SER A 122 0.01 -8.11 6.43
C SER A 122 -1.07 -8.85 5.64
N ALA A 123 -2.19 -8.19 5.31
CA ALA A 123 -3.28 -8.81 4.56
C ALA A 123 -2.85 -9.19 3.14
N VAL A 124 -2.05 -8.34 2.48
CA VAL A 124 -1.47 -8.65 1.16
C VAL A 124 -0.47 -9.81 1.27
N ASN A 125 0.42 -9.77 2.26
CA ASN A 125 1.40 -10.84 2.49
C ASN A 125 0.74 -12.19 2.81
N GLU A 126 -0.31 -12.19 3.62
CA GLU A 126 -1.04 -13.41 3.99
C GLU A 126 -1.70 -14.06 2.77
N LEU A 127 -2.39 -13.30 1.92
CA LEU A 127 -2.99 -13.84 0.70
C LEU A 127 -1.95 -14.27 -0.33
N GLY A 128 -0.85 -13.52 -0.45
CA GLY A 128 0.26 -13.91 -1.32
C GLY A 128 0.93 -15.20 -0.88
N ALA A 129 1.08 -15.41 0.43
CA ALA A 129 1.65 -16.64 0.98
C ALA A 129 0.67 -17.84 0.96
N ALA A 130 -0.64 -17.59 1.04
CA ALA A 130 -1.67 -18.63 1.09
C ALA A 130 -2.07 -19.21 -0.27
N GLY A 131 -1.83 -18.47 -1.36
CA GLY A 131 -2.28 -18.83 -2.70
C GLY A 131 -1.21 -18.62 -3.77
N ALA A 132 -1.61 -18.68 -5.04
CA ALA A 132 -0.74 -18.36 -6.17
C ALA A 132 -0.74 -16.87 -6.53
N ALA A 133 -1.47 -16.06 -5.76
CA ALA A 133 -1.64 -14.64 -6.04
C ALA A 133 -0.40 -13.82 -5.65
N THR A 134 -0.04 -12.83 -6.44
CA THR A 134 1.17 -12.01 -6.20
C THR A 134 0.80 -10.69 -5.53
N ALA A 135 1.64 -10.20 -4.61
CA ALA A 135 1.38 -8.92 -3.94
C ALA A 135 1.19 -7.73 -4.91
N PRO A 136 1.98 -7.59 -6.00
CA PRO A 136 1.72 -6.59 -7.03
C PRO A 136 0.34 -6.69 -7.68
N PHE A 137 -0.12 -7.90 -8.00
CA PHE A 137 -1.44 -8.09 -8.60
C PHE A 137 -2.56 -7.71 -7.63
N LEU A 138 -2.48 -8.20 -6.38
CA LEU A 138 -3.47 -7.91 -5.34
C LEU A 138 -3.60 -6.40 -5.10
N THR A 139 -2.46 -5.71 -5.00
CA THR A 139 -2.43 -4.26 -4.77
C THR A 139 -2.90 -3.46 -6.00
N ASP A 140 -2.58 -3.88 -7.22
CA ASP A 140 -3.08 -3.23 -8.46
C ASP A 140 -4.61 -3.37 -8.57
N VAL A 141 -5.17 -4.57 -8.39
CA VAL A 141 -6.61 -4.77 -8.40
C VAL A 141 -7.30 -3.95 -7.32
N ALA A 142 -6.77 -3.94 -6.09
CA ALA A 142 -7.33 -3.15 -5.00
C ALA A 142 -7.30 -1.64 -5.29
N GLN A 143 -6.23 -1.12 -5.91
CA GLN A 143 -6.17 0.28 -6.33
C GLN A 143 -7.21 0.61 -7.41
N ARG A 144 -7.35 -0.25 -8.43
CA ARG A 144 -8.34 -0.06 -9.51
C ARG A 144 -9.79 -0.07 -9.03
N VAL A 145 -10.05 -0.80 -7.95
CA VAL A 145 -11.40 -0.94 -7.39
C VAL A 145 -11.66 0.02 -6.24
N GLY A 146 -10.61 0.66 -5.72
CA GLY A 146 -10.64 1.46 -4.50
C GLY A 146 -11.75 2.51 -4.45
N ALA A 147 -11.98 3.24 -5.54
CA ALA A 147 -13.02 4.27 -5.58
C ALA A 147 -14.44 3.70 -5.43
N VAL A 148 -14.74 2.57 -6.07
CA VAL A 148 -16.04 1.91 -5.95
C VAL A 148 -16.14 1.21 -4.60
N ALA A 149 -15.07 0.56 -4.16
CA ALA A 149 -15.02 -0.11 -2.87
C ALA A 149 -15.32 0.87 -1.71
N ALA A 150 -14.69 2.05 -1.72
CA ALA A 150 -14.96 3.10 -0.73
C ALA A 150 -16.40 3.63 -0.78
N GLN A 151 -17.00 3.78 -1.98
CA GLN A 151 -18.40 4.20 -2.12
C GLN A 151 -19.39 3.14 -1.63
N THR A 152 -19.04 1.89 -1.82
CA THR A 152 -19.89 0.72 -1.50
C THR A 152 -19.57 0.09 -0.15
N LYS A 153 -18.61 0.68 0.61
CA LYS A 153 -18.11 0.20 1.91
C LYS A 153 -17.60 -1.25 1.87
N VAL A 154 -17.01 -1.63 0.74
CA VAL A 154 -16.34 -2.92 0.62
C VAL A 154 -14.91 -2.74 1.12
N GLY A 155 -14.60 -3.35 2.26
CA GLY A 155 -13.28 -3.28 2.87
C GLY A 155 -12.20 -4.01 2.06
N LEU A 156 -10.94 -3.62 2.28
CA LEU A 156 -9.78 -4.11 1.54
C LEU A 156 -9.72 -5.64 1.48
N ASN A 157 -9.85 -6.32 2.62
CA ASN A 157 -9.74 -7.78 2.71
C ASN A 157 -10.65 -8.49 1.71
N ASN A 158 -11.91 -8.04 1.58
CA ASN A 158 -12.83 -8.61 0.60
C ASN A 158 -12.32 -8.41 -0.83
N VAL A 159 -11.86 -7.18 -1.15
CA VAL A 159 -11.33 -6.87 -2.49
C VAL A 159 -10.14 -7.77 -2.85
N ILE A 160 -9.16 -7.89 -1.95
CA ILE A 160 -7.96 -8.69 -2.23
C ILE A 160 -8.24 -10.19 -2.20
N SER A 161 -9.20 -10.67 -1.40
CA SER A 161 -9.65 -12.07 -1.47
C SER A 161 -10.30 -12.42 -2.81
N TYR A 162 -11.15 -11.54 -3.36
CA TYR A 162 -11.66 -11.73 -4.72
C TYR A 162 -10.55 -11.64 -5.77
N ALA A 163 -9.61 -10.70 -5.60
CA ALA A 163 -8.48 -10.55 -6.50
C ALA A 163 -7.63 -11.84 -6.55
N ALA A 164 -7.33 -12.44 -5.39
CA ALA A 164 -6.56 -13.67 -5.31
C ALA A 164 -7.17 -14.81 -6.14
N VAL A 165 -8.48 -15.05 -5.99
CA VAL A 165 -9.21 -16.07 -6.76
C VAL A 165 -9.19 -15.77 -8.28
N LEU A 166 -9.27 -14.48 -8.65
CA LEU A 166 -9.22 -14.08 -10.06
C LEU A 166 -7.83 -14.29 -10.67
N GLU A 167 -6.76 -14.04 -9.92
CA GLU A 167 -5.40 -14.31 -10.37
C GLU A 167 -5.17 -15.81 -10.58
N GLU A 168 -5.62 -16.64 -9.63
CA GLU A 168 -5.54 -18.11 -9.72
C GLU A 168 -6.26 -18.68 -10.95
N THR A 169 -7.28 -17.97 -11.44
CA THR A 169 -8.02 -18.35 -12.65
C THR A 169 -7.48 -17.69 -13.93
N GLY A 170 -6.34 -17.00 -13.85
CA GLY A 170 -5.63 -16.42 -14.99
C GLY A 170 -6.19 -15.10 -15.51
N PHE A 171 -6.98 -14.39 -14.69
CA PHE A 171 -7.40 -13.02 -15.04
C PHE A 171 -6.23 -12.06 -14.88
N SER A 172 -6.17 -11.05 -15.74
CA SER A 172 -5.23 -9.93 -15.55
C SER A 172 -5.82 -8.92 -14.57
N ALA A 173 -4.96 -8.10 -13.95
CA ALA A 173 -5.41 -7.10 -12.99
C ALA A 173 -6.42 -6.10 -13.59
N GLU A 174 -6.29 -5.73 -14.87
CA GLU A 174 -7.25 -4.90 -15.60
C GLU A 174 -8.65 -5.53 -15.65
N ARG A 175 -8.70 -6.83 -16.02
CA ARG A 175 -9.96 -7.56 -16.17
C ARG A 175 -10.60 -7.80 -14.81
N SER A 176 -9.79 -8.16 -13.81
CA SER A 176 -10.22 -8.32 -12.43
C SER A 176 -10.80 -7.02 -11.88
N GLY A 177 -10.07 -5.90 -12.00
CA GLY A 177 -10.54 -4.60 -11.55
C GLY A 177 -11.83 -4.16 -12.23
N THR A 178 -11.97 -4.38 -13.54
CA THR A 178 -13.21 -4.08 -14.27
C THR A 178 -14.38 -4.93 -13.80
N ALA A 179 -14.16 -6.24 -13.63
CA ALA A 179 -15.18 -7.16 -13.16
C ALA A 179 -15.66 -6.81 -11.75
N LEU A 180 -14.74 -6.54 -10.83
CA LEU A 180 -15.04 -6.18 -9.44
C LEU A 180 -15.71 -4.81 -9.32
N ASN A 181 -15.26 -3.80 -10.07
CA ASN A 181 -15.94 -2.50 -10.13
C ASN A 181 -17.40 -2.66 -10.54
N ARG A 182 -17.67 -3.48 -11.57
CA ARG A 182 -19.04 -3.77 -12.02
C ARG A 182 -19.82 -4.56 -10.98
N LEU A 183 -19.20 -5.55 -10.34
CA LEU A 183 -19.82 -6.35 -9.30
C LEU A 183 -20.27 -5.48 -8.12
N PHE A 184 -19.36 -4.72 -7.51
CA PHE A 184 -19.67 -3.90 -6.34
C PHE A 184 -20.67 -2.79 -6.67
N SER A 185 -20.55 -2.16 -7.84
CA SER A 185 -21.55 -1.18 -8.30
C SER A 185 -22.93 -1.83 -8.48
N THR A 186 -23.00 -3.05 -9.01
CA THR A 186 -24.27 -3.77 -9.21
C THR A 186 -24.88 -4.19 -7.87
N ILE A 187 -24.07 -4.66 -6.92
CA ILE A 187 -24.52 -5.01 -5.58
C ILE A 187 -25.11 -3.77 -4.89
N SER A 188 -24.44 -2.62 -4.98
CA SER A 188 -24.86 -1.37 -4.35
C SER A 188 -26.10 -0.74 -5.01
N THR A 189 -26.23 -0.83 -6.34
CA THR A 189 -27.35 -0.19 -7.07
C THR A 189 -28.57 -1.09 -7.26
N LYS A 190 -28.39 -2.41 -7.23
CA LYS A 190 -29.46 -3.41 -7.41
C LYS A 190 -29.57 -4.33 -6.21
N THR A 191 -29.56 -3.74 -5.00
CA THR A 191 -29.49 -4.46 -3.72
C THR A 191 -30.49 -5.60 -3.60
N ASP A 192 -31.78 -5.37 -3.89
CA ASP A 192 -32.81 -6.41 -3.76
C ASP A 192 -32.60 -7.61 -4.70
N ALA A 193 -32.16 -7.34 -5.94
CA ALA A 193 -31.89 -8.38 -6.91
C ALA A 193 -30.63 -9.17 -6.53
N SER A 194 -29.59 -8.47 -6.11
CA SER A 194 -28.33 -9.06 -5.64
C SER A 194 -28.56 -9.89 -4.36
N PHE A 195 -29.38 -9.40 -3.43
CA PHE A 195 -29.77 -10.11 -2.22
C PHE A 195 -30.50 -11.42 -2.54
N LYS A 196 -31.46 -11.40 -3.48
CA LYS A 196 -32.15 -12.63 -3.93
C LYS A 196 -31.19 -13.67 -4.50
N ILE A 197 -30.13 -13.24 -5.20
CA ILE A 197 -29.08 -14.13 -5.70
C ILE A 197 -28.25 -14.67 -4.52
N ALA A 198 -27.84 -13.82 -3.58
CA ALA A 198 -27.09 -14.23 -2.39
C ALA A 198 -27.86 -15.25 -1.54
N LYS A 199 -29.19 -15.14 -1.46
CA LYS A 199 -30.06 -16.11 -0.79
C LYS A 199 -30.03 -17.52 -1.39
N LEU A 200 -29.58 -17.68 -2.64
CA LEU A 200 -29.38 -19.00 -3.25
C LEU A 200 -28.17 -19.73 -2.63
N ALA A 201 -27.17 -18.98 -2.16
CA ALA A 201 -26.01 -19.52 -1.46
C ALA A 201 -26.26 -19.67 0.05
N ASP A 202 -27.01 -18.74 0.65
CA ASP A 202 -27.44 -18.83 2.06
C ASP A 202 -28.91 -18.42 2.23
N SER A 203 -29.78 -19.42 2.41
CA SER A 203 -31.22 -19.20 2.57
C SER A 203 -31.60 -18.44 3.86
N ASN A 204 -30.72 -18.39 4.87
CA ASN A 204 -30.96 -17.70 6.14
C ASN A 204 -30.51 -16.24 6.13
N LEU A 205 -29.73 -15.82 5.12
CA LEU A 205 -29.23 -14.46 5.00
C LEU A 205 -30.39 -13.45 5.03
N THR A 206 -30.26 -12.46 5.91
CA THR A 206 -31.19 -11.33 6.01
C THR A 206 -30.69 -10.14 5.20
N LEU A 207 -31.60 -9.25 4.79
CA LEU A 207 -31.21 -8.05 4.04
C LEU A 207 -30.30 -7.15 4.87
N LYS A 208 -30.52 -7.09 6.18
CA LYS A 208 -29.70 -6.31 7.13
C LYS A 208 -28.27 -6.83 7.25
N GLU A 209 -28.06 -8.13 7.08
CA GLU A 209 -26.71 -8.72 7.06
C GLU A 209 -26.03 -8.55 5.68
N PHE A 210 -26.81 -8.38 4.62
CA PHE A 210 -26.32 -8.19 3.25
C PHE A 210 -25.89 -6.74 2.95
N THR A 211 -26.52 -5.75 3.60
CA THR A 211 -26.28 -4.31 3.39
C THR A 211 -25.48 -3.68 4.51
#